data_AF-A0A7V3UH42-F1
#
_entry.id   AF-A0A7V3UH42-F1
#
_cell.length_a   1.000
_cell.length_b   1.000
_cell.length_c   1.000
_cell.angle_alpha   90.00
_cell.angle_beta   90.00
_cell.angle_gamma   90.00
#
_symmetry.space_group_name_H-M   'P 1'
#
loop_
_entity.id
_entity.type
_entity.pdbx_description
1 polymer ?
#
loop_
_entity_poly.entity_id
_entity_poly.type
_entity_poly.pdbx_seq_one_letter_code
_entity_poly.pdbx_strand_id
1 'polypeptide(L)'
;MKAFNVLFATILAFGVVYNTVRISLSERSREFATLRVLGFTRREVSAILLGELAVLTLIAIPFGLVLGYGFAALTTLTLDTEIYRIPLIVDRSTFAFSATVIMIAALVSGLVVRRKLDHLDLVAVLKARE
;
A
#
# COMPACT_ATOMS: atom_id res chain seq x y z
N MET A 1 13.04 3.09 -22.13
CA MET A 1 13.64 3.02 -20.78
C MET A 1 12.70 3.54 -19.69
N LYS A 2 12.11 4.75 -19.80
CA LYS A 2 11.17 5.29 -18.80
C LYS A 2 10.01 4.34 -18.43
N ALA A 3 9.34 3.76 -19.43
CA ALA A 3 8.22 2.84 -19.20
C ALA A 3 8.61 1.58 -18.40
N PHE A 4 9.79 1.03 -18.64
CA PHE A 4 10.29 -0.14 -17.92
C PHE A 4 10.47 0.16 -16.42
N ASN A 5 11.10 1.29 -16.09
CA ASN A 5 11.30 1.70 -14.70
C ASN A 5 9.97 1.98 -13.98
N VAL A 6 9.03 2.65 -14.65
CA VAL A 6 7.69 2.93 -14.08
C VAL A 6 6.93 1.63 -13.83
N LEU A 7 6.97 0.68 -14.76
CA LEU A 7 6.31 -0.61 -14.62
C LEU A 7 6.91 -1.41 -13.46
N PHE A 8 8.25 -1.46 -13.37
CA PHE A 8 8.93 -2.14 -12.28
C PHE A 8 8.62 -1.51 -10.91
N ALA A 9 8.67 -0.18 -10.81
CA ALA A 9 8.31 0.55 -9.60
C ALA A 9 6.86 0.30 -9.18
N THR A 10 5.93 0.25 -10.14
CA THR A 10 4.51 -0.03 -9.89
C THR A 10 4.30 -1.43 -9.33
N ILE A 11 4.97 -2.44 -9.92
CA ILE A 11 4.90 -3.83 -9.44
C ILE A 11 5.47 -3.95 -8.02
N LEU A 12 6.62 -3.32 -7.76
CA LEU A 12 7.22 -3.30 -6.42
C LEU A 12 6.29 -2.64 -5.40
N ALA A 13 5.73 -1.47 -5.73
CA ALA A 13 4.79 -0.78 -4.85
C ALA A 13 3.57 -1.66 -4.54
N PHE A 14 2.99 -2.30 -5.56
CA PHE A 14 1.89 -3.25 -5.36
C PHE A 14 2.28 -4.42 -4.46
N GLY A 15 3.44 -5.04 -4.70
CA GLY A 15 3.93 -6.18 -3.91
C GLY A 15 4.17 -5.82 -2.44
N VAL A 16 4.75 -4.65 -2.17
CA VAL A 16 4.97 -4.15 -0.80
C VAL A 16 3.63 -3.93 -0.11
N VAL A 17 2.71 -3.20 -0.74
CA VAL A 17 1.38 -2.91 -0.16
C VAL A 17 0.61 -4.20 0.10
N TYR A 18 0.60 -5.15 -0.85
CA TYR A 18 -0.05 -6.45 -0.68
C TYR A 18 0.53 -7.23 0.52
N ASN A 19 1.86 -7.25 0.65
CA ASN A 19 2.51 -7.94 1.77
C ASN A 19 2.18 -7.26 3.11
N THR A 20 2.20 -5.93 3.19
CA THR A 20 1.82 -5.21 4.41
C THR A 20 0.37 -5.52 4.82
N VAL A 21 -0.57 -5.49 3.87
CA VAL A 21 -1.97 -5.84 4.14
C VAL A 21 -2.09 -7.28 4.63
N ARG A 22 -1.35 -8.21 4.00
CA ARG A 22 -1.34 -9.62 4.40
C ARG A 22 -0.78 -9.83 5.82
N ILE A 23 0.30 -9.13 6.17
CA ILE A 23 0.91 -9.19 7.51
C ILE A 23 -0.07 -8.64 8.55
N SER A 24 -0.64 -7.45 8.32
CA SER A 24 -1.62 -6.84 9.20
C SER A 24 -2.83 -7.75 9.44
N LEU A 25 -3.28 -8.46 8.41
CA LEU A 25 -4.33 -9.47 8.54
C LEU A 25 -3.91 -10.64 9.44
N SER A 26 -2.69 -11.16 9.23
CA SER A 26 -2.17 -12.31 9.97
C SER A 26 -2.02 -12.00 11.46
N GLU A 27 -1.53 -10.81 11.79
CA GLU A 27 -1.36 -10.36 13.19
C GLU A 27 -2.70 -10.18 13.89
N ARG A 28 -3.70 -9.65 13.18
CA ARG A 28 -5.02 -9.30 13.73
C ARG A 28 -6.08 -10.37 13.54
N SER A 29 -5.71 -11.54 13.02
CA SER A 29 -6.64 -12.66 12.83
C SER A 29 -7.31 -13.07 14.15
N ARG A 30 -6.64 -12.92 15.30
CA ARG A 30 -7.24 -13.21 16.62
C ARG A 30 -8.26 -12.17 17.04
N GLU A 31 -7.97 -10.89 16.83
CA GLU A 31 -8.89 -9.78 17.11
C GLU A 31 -10.17 -9.92 16.28
N PHE A 32 -10.01 -10.25 14.99
CA PHE A 32 -11.13 -10.52 14.10
C PHE A 32 -11.94 -11.76 14.51
N ALA A 33 -11.30 -12.81 15.03
CA ALA A 33 -12.01 -13.96 15.59
C ALA A 33 -12.84 -13.58 16.82
N THR A 34 -12.31 -12.75 17.72
CA THR A 34 -13.04 -12.25 18.91
C THR A 34 -14.24 -11.39 18.51
N LEU A 35 -14.08 -10.47 17.54
CA LEU A 35 -15.19 -9.66 17.03
C LEU A 35 -16.31 -10.52 16.44
N ARG A 36 -15.97 -11.64 15.78
CA ARG A 36 -16.97 -12.59 15.27
C ARG A 36 -17.73 -13.31 16.37
N VAL A 37 -17.10 -13.62 17.51
CA VAL A 37 -17.80 -14.20 18.67
C VAL A 37 -18.78 -13.21 19.28
N LEU A 38 -18.47 -11.91 19.20
CA LEU A 38 -19.38 -10.82 19.60
C LEU A 38 -20.53 -10.56 18.61
N GLY A 39 -20.60 -11.33 17.50
CA GLY A 39 -21.70 -11.25 16.53
C GLY A 39 -21.43 -10.37 15.32
N PHE A 40 -20.22 -9.81 15.15
CA PHE A 40 -19.88 -9.02 13.96
C PHE A 40 -19.83 -9.88 12.69
N THR A 41 -20.36 -9.33 11.60
CA THR A 41 -20.36 -9.94 10.28
C THR A 41 -18.99 -9.80 9.59
N ARG A 42 -18.69 -10.69 8.64
CA ARG A 42 -17.44 -10.63 7.84
C ARG A 42 -17.27 -9.28 7.13
N ARG A 43 -18.38 -8.68 6.69
CA ARG A 43 -18.39 -7.38 6.01
C ARG A 43 -17.96 -6.25 6.93
N GLU A 44 -18.46 -6.21 8.17
CA GLU A 44 -18.10 -5.18 9.15
C GLU A 44 -16.62 -5.27 9.53
N VAL A 45 -16.12 -6.48 9.79
CA VAL A 45 -14.69 -6.71 10.08
C VAL A 45 -13.82 -6.28 8.89
N SER A 46 -14.22 -6.61 7.66
CA SER A 46 -13.49 -6.18 6.46
C SER A 46 -13.53 -4.65 6.24
N ALA A 47 -14.64 -3.99 6.62
CA ALA A 47 -14.77 -2.55 6.51
C ALA A 47 -13.86 -1.82 7.50
N ILE A 48 -13.71 -2.35 8.71
CA ILE A 48 -12.76 -1.82 9.70
C ILE A 48 -11.32 -1.92 9.18
N LEU A 49 -10.92 -3.08 8.65
CA LEU A 49 -9.59 -3.27 8.07
C LEU A 49 -9.34 -2.31 6.89
N LEU A 50 -10.30 -2.20 5.96
CA LEU A 50 -10.19 -1.29 4.82
C LEU A 50 -10.13 0.18 5.26
N GLY A 51 -10.87 0.55 6.31
CA GLY A 51 -10.82 1.89 6.89
C GLY A 51 -9.44 2.23 7.44
N GLU A 52 -8.82 1.30 8.16
CA GLU A 52 -7.46 1.51 8.67
C GLU A 52 -6.44 1.62 7.54
N LEU A 53 -6.53 0.74 6.53
CA LEU A 53 -5.68 0.84 5.34
C LEU A 53 -5.89 2.16 4.60
N ALA A 54 -7.12 2.65 4.51
CA ALA A 54 -7.44 3.94 3.90
C ALA A 54 -6.80 5.10 4.67
N VAL A 55 -6.86 5.09 6.00
CA VAL A 55 -6.23 6.12 6.84
C VAL A 55 -4.70 6.06 6.71
N LEU A 56 -4.11 4.86 6.79
CA LEU A 56 -2.66 4.67 6.65
C LEU A 56 -2.16 5.14 5.28
N THR A 57 -2.87 4.78 4.21
CA THR A 57 -2.52 5.17 2.84
C THR A 57 -2.69 6.67 2.61
N LEU A 58 -3.75 7.26 3.14
CA LEU A 58 -4.00 8.70 3.06
C LEU A 58 -2.89 9.52 3.75
N ILE A 59 -2.35 9.02 4.85
CA ILE A 59 -1.20 9.64 5.54
C ILE A 59 0.11 9.34 4.80
N ALA A 60 0.29 8.12 4.29
CA ALA A 60 1.52 7.71 3.61
C ALA A 60 1.75 8.44 2.29
N ILE A 61 0.69 8.76 1.52
CA ILE A 61 0.81 9.47 0.24
C ILE A 61 1.52 10.83 0.39
N PRO A 62 1.04 11.81 1.19
CA PRO A 62 1.69 13.11 1.29
C PRO A 62 3.13 12.99 1.82
N PHE A 63 3.37 12.12 2.81
CA PHE A 63 4.73 11.85 3.29
C PHE A 63 5.64 11.28 2.20
N GLY A 64 5.15 10.32 1.42
CA GLY A 64 5.88 9.73 0.30
C GLY A 64 6.18 10.74 -0.80
N LEU A 65 5.24 11.65 -1.11
CA LEU A 65 5.47 12.70 -2.11
C LEU A 65 6.52 13.72 -1.64
N VAL A 66 6.47 14.14 -0.38
CA VAL A 66 7.46 15.07 0.21
C VAL A 66 8.85 14.43 0.23
N LEU A 67 8.95 13.19 0.71
CA LEU A 67 10.22 12.46 0.74
C LEU A 67 10.76 12.19 -0.67
N GLY A 68 9.89 11.79 -1.60
CA GLY A 68 10.27 11.56 -2.99
C GLY A 68 10.78 12.81 -3.70
N TYR A 69 10.14 13.96 -3.47
CA TYR A 69 10.61 15.25 -3.96
C TYR A 69 11.95 15.65 -3.35
N GLY A 70 12.09 15.52 -2.02
CA GLY A 70 13.36 15.80 -1.33
C GLY A 70 14.50 14.92 -1.84
N PHE A 71 14.22 13.63 -2.07
CA PHE A 71 15.19 12.71 -2.64
C PHE A 71 15.60 13.09 -4.07
N ALA A 72 14.63 13.47 -4.91
CA ALA A 72 14.91 13.96 -6.26
C ALA A 72 15.78 15.23 -6.24
N ALA A 73 15.45 16.19 -5.35
CA ALA A 73 16.20 17.43 -5.18
C ALA A 73 17.64 17.21 -4.72
N LEU A 74 17.85 16.33 -3.73
CA LEU A 74 19.18 15.96 -3.27
C LEU A 74 19.99 15.30 -4.38
N THR A 75 19.36 14.42 -5.17
CA THR A 75 20.02 13.72 -6.28
C THR A 75 20.44 14.71 -7.39
N THR A 76 19.64 15.74 -7.67
CA THR A 76 20.03 16.76 -8.65
C THR A 76 21.19 17.63 -8.15
N LEU A 77 21.23 17.94 -6.85
CA LEU A 77 22.30 18.74 -6.26
C LEU A 77 23.64 17.99 -6.23
N THR A 78 23.63 16.68 -6.02
CA THR A 78 24.87 15.88 -6.00
C THR A 78 25.41 15.55 -7.39
N LEU A 79 24.54 15.58 -8.42
CA LEU A 79 24.90 15.32 -9.80
C LEU A 79 25.21 16.60 -10.60
N ASP A 80 24.98 17.79 -10.03
CA ASP A 80 25.40 19.07 -10.59
C ASP A 80 26.93 19.12 -10.68
N THR A 81 27.45 18.71 -11.83
CA THR A 81 28.87 18.79 -12.17
C THR A 81 29.07 20.02 -13.07
N GLU A 82 30.24 20.67 -13.06
CA GLU A 82 30.53 21.94 -13.77
C GLU A 82 30.16 21.97 -15.27
N ILE A 83 29.86 20.82 -15.90
CA ILE A 83 29.55 20.67 -17.33
C ILE A 83 28.07 20.27 -17.58
N TYR A 84 27.36 19.69 -16.60
CA TYR A 84 25.99 19.18 -16.76
C TYR A 84 25.09 19.64 -15.61
N ARG A 85 24.14 20.53 -15.91
CA ARG A 85 23.01 20.81 -15.02
C ARG A 85 21.87 19.85 -15.32
N ILE A 86 21.47 19.06 -14.32
CA ILE A 86 20.28 18.20 -14.43
C ILE A 86 19.08 19.02 -13.90
N PRO A 87 18.20 19.53 -14.77
CA PRO A 87 17.05 20.30 -14.31
C PRO A 87 16.08 19.37 -13.57
N LEU A 88 15.73 19.75 -12.34
CA LEU A 88 14.69 19.08 -11.57
C LEU A 88 13.30 19.41 -12.15
N ILE A 89 12.87 18.64 -13.15
CA ILE A 89 11.54 18.79 -13.76
C ILE A 89 10.60 17.79 -13.07
N VAL A 90 9.97 18.22 -11.97
CA VAL A 90 8.88 17.47 -11.33
C VAL A 90 7.55 18.15 -11.66
N ASP A 91 6.85 17.58 -12.64
CA ASP A 91 5.54 18.08 -13.06
C ASP A 91 4.43 17.63 -12.11
N ARG A 92 3.36 18.43 -11.97
CA ARG A 92 2.18 18.07 -11.14
C ARG A 92 1.52 16.77 -11.61
N SER A 93 1.60 16.47 -12.91
CA SER A 93 1.12 15.21 -13.48
C SER A 93 1.83 13.97 -12.90
N THR A 94 3.13 14.05 -12.59
CA THR A 94 3.90 12.94 -11.99
C THR A 94 3.45 12.64 -10.57
N PHE A 95 3.15 13.68 -9.79
CA PHE A 95 2.61 13.52 -8.44
C PHE A 95 1.20 12.90 -8.48
N ALA A 96 0.33 13.41 -9.36
CA ALA A 96 -1.02 12.88 -9.54
C ALA A 96 -1.00 11.42 -9.99
N PHE A 97 -0.12 11.07 -10.94
CA PHE A 97 0.05 9.70 -11.41
C PHE A 97 0.54 8.77 -10.28
N SER A 98 1.59 9.17 -9.57
CA SER A 98 2.14 8.37 -8.46
C SER A 98 1.11 8.15 -7.35
N ALA A 99 0.37 9.19 -6.96
CA ALA A 99 -0.69 9.08 -5.97
C ALA A 99 -1.82 8.14 -6.44
N THR A 100 -2.22 8.25 -7.72
CA THR A 100 -3.25 7.39 -8.30
C THR A 100 -2.81 5.92 -8.32
N VAL A 101 -1.56 5.65 -8.70
CA VAL A 101 -0.99 4.29 -8.72
C VAL A 101 -1.00 3.68 -7.31
N ILE A 102 -0.57 4.44 -6.30
CA ILE A 102 -0.57 3.97 -4.90
C ILE A 102 -1.99 3.74 -4.39
N MET A 103 -2.93 4.63 -4.69
CA MET A 103 -4.33 4.45 -4.31
C MET A 103 -4.93 3.19 -4.95
N ILE A 104 -4.71 2.98 -6.26
CA ILE A 104 -5.18 1.78 -6.95
C ILE A 104 -4.52 0.53 -6.36
N ALA A 105 -3.22 0.55 -6.10
CA ALA A 105 -2.51 -0.58 -5.52
C ALA A 105 -3.04 -0.94 -4.13
N ALA A 106 -3.29 0.06 -3.28
CA ALA A 106 -3.89 -0.11 -1.96
C ALA A 106 -5.32 -0.65 -2.03
N LEU A 107 -6.16 -0.08 -2.90
CA LEU A 107 -7.53 -0.54 -3.11
C LEU A 107 -7.58 -1.98 -3.61
N VAL A 108 -6.80 -2.31 -4.64
CA VAL A 108 -6.74 -3.67 -5.21
C VAL A 108 -6.22 -4.66 -4.17
N SER A 109 -5.15 -4.32 -3.45
CA SER A 109 -4.61 -5.19 -2.39
C SER A 109 -5.62 -5.42 -1.27
N GLY A 110 -6.26 -4.36 -0.79
CA GLY A 110 -7.32 -4.43 0.21
C GLY A 110 -8.50 -5.27 -0.25
N LEU A 111 -8.95 -5.11 -1.50
CA LEU A 111 -10.05 -5.90 -2.08
C LEU A 111 -9.68 -7.37 -2.26
N VAL A 112 -8.46 -7.68 -2.70
CA VAL A 112 -7.96 -9.06 -2.84
C VAL A 112 -7.92 -9.74 -1.48
N VAL A 113 -7.45 -9.04 -0.44
CA VAL A 113 -7.42 -9.58 0.92
C VAL A 113 -8.82 -9.72 1.50
N ARG A 114 -9.72 -8.77 1.26
CA ARG A 114 -11.13 -8.89 1.61
C ARG A 114 -11.78 -10.13 0.99
N ARG A 115 -11.55 -10.37 -0.31
CA ARG A 115 -12.04 -11.60 -0.98
C ARG A 115 -11.44 -12.86 -0.36
N LYS A 116 -10.17 -12.84 0.02
CA LYS A 116 -9.55 -13.95 0.74
C LYS A 116 -10.16 -14.16 2.12
N LEU A 117 -10.54 -13.11 2.85
CA LEU A 117 -11.25 -13.21 4.14
C LEU A 117 -12.67 -13.78 3.99
N ASP A 118 -13.36 -13.42 2.91
CA ASP A 118 -14.69 -13.95 2.63
C ASP A 118 -14.66 -15.46 2.34
N HIS A 119 -13.56 -15.96 1.73
CA HIS A 119 -13.35 -17.38 1.45
C HIS A 119 -12.55 -18.15 2.51
N LEU A 120 -11.76 -17.47 3.35
CA LEU A 120 -11.06 -18.10 4.45
C LEU A 120 -12.08 -18.46 5.51
N ASP A 121 -12.36 -19.75 5.60
CA ASP A 121 -13.17 -20.27 6.67
C ASP A 121 -12.39 -20.09 7.97
N LEU A 122 -12.69 -19.02 8.71
CA LEU A 122 -12.08 -18.69 10.01
C LEU A 122 -12.20 -19.85 11.03
N VAL A 123 -13.06 -20.84 10.76
CA VAL A 123 -13.15 -22.11 11.50
C VAL A 123 -11.91 -23.00 11.28
N ALA A 124 -11.24 -22.93 10.12
CA ALA A 124 -10.03 -23.69 9.83
C ALA A 124 -8.79 -23.17 10.57
N VAL A 125 -8.74 -21.86 10.89
CA VAL A 125 -7.64 -21.27 11.67
C VAL A 125 -7.65 -21.77 13.12
N LEU A 126 -8.82 -22.16 13.65
CA LEU A 126 -8.93 -22.85 14.94
C LEU A 126 -8.51 -24.33 14.88
N LYS A 127 -8.52 -24.97 13.70
CA LYS A 127 -8.12 -26.38 13.50
C LYS A 127 -6.67 -26.57 13.09
N ALA A 128 -5.95 -25.54 12.64
CA ALA A 128 -4.54 -25.67 12.23
C ALA A 128 -3.55 -25.87 13.40
N ARG A 129 -4.05 -26.12 14.61
CA ARG A 129 -3.25 -26.31 15.82
C ARG A 129 -3.66 -27.56 16.61
N GLU A 130 -4.20 -28.57 15.92
CA GLU A 130 -4.06 -29.97 16.33
C GLU A 130 -2.97 -30.63 15.48
#